data_AF-A0A060WYR4-F1
#
_entry.id   AF-A0A060WYR4-F1
#
_cell.length_a   1.000
_cell.length_b   1.000
_cell.length_c   1.000
_cell.angle_alpha   90.00
_cell.angle_beta   90.00
_cell.angle_gamma   90.00
#
_symmetry.space_group_name_H-M   'P 1'
#
loop_
_entity.id
_entity.type
_entity.pdbx_description
1 polymer ?
#
loop_
_entity_poly.entity_id
_entity_poly.type
_entity_poly.pdbx_seq_one_letter_code
_entity_poly.pdbx_strand_id
1 'polypeptide(L)'
;MSLALIYFLVQRRCSLVSKIALALGLLGVYSYRAAVGNVVLPWQHSGGNMSKGTMKARFVYVFILGIFFTGSKDLLRSQVITADARLKSRGLWEIYSGVVLLVALLFRAHNLPVLCCCLLVQSLMAQFIWKKLHYDAAQTTIMHYWFGQAFFYFQGNSNSIATVDISVGFVGLESYVEAPAVFLTALSTYAGPLLWASHLICYLSSENRSVTVHSRQ
;
A
#
# COMPACT_ATOMS: atom_id res chain seq x y z
N MET A 1 -14.14 5.02 8.05
CA MET A 1 -14.72 3.95 7.22
C MET A 1 -13.72 3.40 6.19
N SER A 2 -13.09 4.24 5.36
CA SER A 2 -12.07 3.81 4.37
C SER A 2 -10.91 3.00 4.96
N LEU A 3 -10.32 3.39 6.09
CA LEU A 3 -9.21 2.66 6.73
C LEU A 3 -9.58 1.22 7.13
N ALA A 4 -10.79 1.01 7.65
CA ALA A 4 -11.26 -0.32 8.04
C ALA A 4 -11.47 -1.23 6.82
N LEU A 5 -11.99 -0.67 5.72
CA LEU A 5 -12.13 -1.38 4.45
C LEU A 5 -10.76 -1.73 3.85
N ILE A 6 -9.80 -0.80 3.87
CA ILE A 6 -8.41 -1.04 3.45
C ILE A 6 -7.82 -2.21 4.25
N TYR A 7 -7.99 -2.21 5.57
CA TYR A 7 -7.55 -3.33 6.42
C TYR A 7 -8.18 -4.65 5.98
N PHE A 8 -9.51 -4.69 5.78
CA PHE A 8 -10.22 -5.91 5.43
C PHE A 8 -9.80 -6.48 4.06
N LEU A 9 -9.55 -5.61 3.08
CA LEU A 9 -9.11 -6.00 1.74
C LEU A 9 -7.69 -6.58 1.76
N VAL A 10 -6.77 -5.96 2.51
CA VAL A 10 -5.34 -6.32 2.51
C VAL A 10 -5.02 -7.49 3.44
N GLN A 11 -5.71 -7.60 4.58
CA GLN A 11 -5.37 -8.59 5.62
C GLN A 11 -5.43 -10.05 5.12
N ARG A 12 -6.28 -10.36 4.13
CA ARG A 12 -6.58 -11.75 3.71
C ARG A 12 -5.35 -12.52 3.21
N ARG A 13 -4.30 -11.82 2.75
CA ARG A 13 -3.11 -12.41 2.12
C ARG A 13 -1.85 -12.36 3.00
N CYS A 14 -1.92 -11.74 4.17
CA CYS A 14 -0.76 -11.45 5.01
C CYS A 14 -0.57 -12.46 6.16
N SER A 15 0.65 -12.54 6.71
CA SER A 15 0.91 -13.24 7.98
C SER A 15 0.17 -12.59 9.15
N LEU A 16 0.01 -13.35 10.25
CA LEU A 16 -0.61 -12.83 11.48
C LEU A 16 0.14 -11.62 12.03
N VAL A 17 1.48 -11.66 12.00
CA VAL A 17 2.34 -10.55 12.42
C VAL A 17 2.08 -9.31 11.56
N SER A 18 2.09 -9.45 10.23
CA SER A 18 1.82 -8.33 9.32
C SER A 18 0.37 -7.83 9.41
N LYS A 19 -0.60 -8.67 9.77
CA LYS A 19 -1.98 -8.23 10.06
C LYS A 19 -2.04 -7.32 11.29
N ILE A 20 -1.39 -7.72 12.38
CA ILE A 20 -1.34 -6.91 13.61
C ILE A 20 -0.60 -5.60 13.32
N ALA A 21 0.55 -5.67 12.64
CA ALA A 21 1.33 -4.48 12.26
C ALA A 21 0.53 -3.53 11.35
N LEU A 22 -0.23 -4.07 10.39
CA LEU A 22 -1.10 -3.29 9.52
C LEU A 22 -2.24 -2.61 10.31
N ALA A 23 -2.89 -3.32 11.22
CA ALA A 23 -3.94 -2.76 12.06
C ALA A 23 -3.42 -1.61 12.94
N LEU A 24 -2.28 -1.82 13.61
CA LEU A 24 -1.62 -0.80 14.43
C LEU A 24 -1.12 0.38 13.59
N GLY A 25 -0.58 0.11 12.40
CA GLY A 25 -0.16 1.14 11.45
C GLY A 25 -1.32 2.00 10.96
N LEU A 26 -2.45 1.40 10.56
CA LEU A 26 -3.64 2.14 10.13
C LEU A 26 -4.27 2.93 11.29
N LEU A 27 -4.22 2.40 12.51
CA LEU A 27 -4.60 3.15 13.71
C LEU A 27 -3.69 4.36 13.91
N GLY A 28 -2.37 4.19 13.73
CA GLY A 28 -1.41 5.30 13.75
C GLY A 28 -1.70 6.36 12.68
N VAL A 29 -2.06 5.94 11.45
CA VAL A 29 -2.49 6.85 10.37
C VAL A 29 -3.75 7.64 10.78
N TYR A 30 -4.71 6.99 11.42
CA TYR A 30 -5.90 7.66 11.96
C TYR A 30 -5.53 8.68 13.05
N SER A 31 -4.70 8.27 14.03
CA SER A 31 -4.25 9.14 15.11
C SER A 31 -3.42 10.33 14.62
N TYR A 32 -2.61 10.15 13.57
CA TYR A 32 -1.87 11.21 12.89
C TYR A 32 -2.82 12.24 12.28
N ARG A 33 -3.84 11.79 11.54
CA ARG A 33 -4.82 12.67 10.90
C ARG A 33 -5.68 13.45 11.91
N ALA A 34 -6.03 12.81 13.02
CA ALA A 34 -6.71 13.49 14.13
C ALA A 34 -5.81 14.57 14.77
N ALA A 35 -4.49 14.37 14.81
CA ALA A 35 -3.54 15.35 15.34
C ALA A 35 -3.38 16.58 14.42
N VAL A 36 -3.35 16.34 13.11
CA VAL A 36 -3.21 17.39 12.08
C VAL A 36 -4.53 18.15 11.87
N GLY A 37 -5.63 17.73 12.53
CA GLY A 37 -6.92 18.42 12.48
C GLY A 37 -7.79 18.06 11.26
N ASN A 38 -7.44 17.00 10.53
CA ASN A 38 -8.17 16.57 9.32
C ASN A 38 -9.39 15.67 9.66
N VAL A 39 -9.54 15.26 10.92
CA VAL A 39 -10.68 14.49 11.44
C VAL A 39 -11.00 15.02 12.84
N VAL A 40 -12.22 15.50 13.05
CA VAL A 40 -12.69 15.99 14.36
C VAL A 40 -13.04 14.77 15.21
N LEU A 41 -12.31 14.55 16.31
CA LEU A 41 -12.76 13.64 17.36
C LEU A 41 -13.88 14.36 18.13
N PRO A 42 -15.06 13.72 18.36
CA PRO A 42 -16.17 14.33 19.11
C PRO A 42 -15.83 14.66 20.58
N TRP A 43 -14.68 14.20 21.08
CA TRP A 43 -14.20 14.37 22.45
C TRP A 43 -13.01 15.34 22.58
N GLN A 44 -12.74 16.15 21.56
CA GLN A 44 -11.56 17.02 21.57
C GLN A 44 -11.86 18.31 22.36
N HIS A 45 -11.40 18.34 23.62
CA HIS A 45 -11.38 19.56 24.42
C HIS A 45 -10.42 20.57 23.76
N SER A 46 -10.96 21.70 23.31
CA SER A 46 -10.22 22.88 22.88
C SER A 46 -9.27 23.33 23.99
N GLY A 47 -7.97 23.03 23.87
CA GLY A 47 -6.98 23.49 24.85
C GLY A 47 -5.60 22.84 24.79
N GLY A 48 -5.43 21.70 24.11
CA GLY A 48 -4.13 21.04 23.99
C GLY A 48 -3.37 21.44 22.72
N ASN A 49 -2.17 22.01 22.87
CA ASN A 49 -1.22 22.36 21.80
C ASN A 49 -1.28 21.39 20.61
N MET A 50 -1.58 21.90 19.41
CA MET A 50 -1.51 21.16 18.14
C MET A 50 -0.10 20.62 17.94
N SER A 51 0.14 19.39 18.40
CA SER A 51 1.37 18.66 18.10
C SER A 51 1.46 18.47 16.59
N LYS A 52 2.63 18.78 16.00
CA LYS A 52 2.92 18.69 14.54
C LYS A 52 2.64 17.31 13.91
N GLY A 53 2.19 16.31 14.67
CA GLY A 53 1.88 14.97 14.17
C GLY A 53 3.12 14.13 13.82
N THR A 54 4.32 14.72 13.87
CA THR A 54 5.59 14.09 13.48
C THR A 54 5.85 12.77 14.22
N MET A 55 5.65 12.74 15.54
CA MET A 55 5.85 11.52 16.33
C MET A 55 4.88 10.40 15.93
N LYS A 56 3.63 10.76 15.57
CA LYS A 56 2.61 9.80 15.13
C LYS A 56 2.94 9.24 13.75
N ALA A 57 3.45 10.07 12.84
CA ALA A 57 3.94 9.61 11.53
C ALA A 57 5.17 8.69 11.67
N ARG A 58 6.14 9.05 12.51
CA ARG A 58 7.32 8.22 12.84
C ARG A 58 6.92 6.84 13.37
N PHE A 59 5.92 6.79 14.26
CA PHE A 59 5.37 5.54 14.78
C PHE A 59 4.81 4.65 13.66
N VAL A 60 4.11 5.21 12.67
CA VAL A 60 3.61 4.44 11.52
C VAL A 60 4.77 3.89 10.67
N TYR A 61 5.83 4.68 10.45
CA TYR A 61 7.00 4.20 9.70
C TYR A 61 7.67 2.97 10.32
N VAL A 62 7.66 2.84 11.65
CA VAL A 62 8.18 1.63 12.33
C VAL A 62 7.42 0.38 11.90
N PHE A 63 6.08 0.44 11.80
CA PHE A 63 5.29 -0.70 11.31
C PHE A 63 5.52 -0.97 9.83
N ILE A 64 5.65 0.07 9.00
CA ILE A 64 5.95 -0.07 7.57
C ILE A 64 7.28 -0.82 7.40
N LEU A 65 8.33 -0.40 8.11
CA LEU A 65 9.64 -1.06 8.08
C LEU A 65 9.57 -2.50 8.60
N GLY A 66 8.80 -2.76 9.66
CA GLY A 66 8.59 -4.12 10.17
C GLY A 66 7.91 -5.05 9.17
N ILE A 67 6.91 -4.55 8.43
CA ILE A 67 6.23 -5.30 7.37
C ILE A 67 7.19 -5.58 6.20
N PHE A 68 7.96 -4.58 5.76
CA PHE A 68 8.97 -4.77 4.72
C PHE A 68 10.05 -5.76 5.14
N PHE A 69 10.54 -5.67 6.38
CA PHE A 69 11.52 -6.62 6.90
C PHE A 69 10.99 -8.05 6.89
N THR A 70 9.74 -8.25 7.32
CA THR A 70 9.10 -9.58 7.32
C THR A 70 8.98 -10.13 5.89
N GLY A 71 8.49 -9.31 4.95
CA GLY A 71 8.33 -9.71 3.56
C GLY A 71 9.66 -10.00 2.85
N SER A 72 10.68 -9.16 3.05
CA SER A 72 12.02 -9.37 2.50
C SER A 72 12.69 -10.61 3.07
N LYS A 73 12.53 -10.88 4.38
CA LYS A 73 13.03 -12.10 5.01
C LYS A 73 12.38 -13.35 4.39
N ASP A 74 11.07 -13.32 4.18
CA ASP A 74 10.33 -14.44 3.56
C ASP A 74 10.75 -14.65 2.09
N LEU A 75 11.02 -13.57 1.34
CA LEU A 75 11.58 -13.65 -0.02
C LEU A 75 12.99 -14.23 -0.02
N LEU A 76 13.89 -13.75 0.85
CA LEU A 76 15.26 -14.24 0.94
C LEU A 76 15.29 -15.73 1.32
N ARG A 77 14.47 -16.15 2.30
CA ARG A 77 14.35 -17.56 2.66
C ARG A 77 13.85 -18.42 1.50
N SER A 78 12.94 -17.91 0.69
CA SER A 78 12.44 -18.60 -0.51
C SER A 78 13.50 -18.78 -1.59
N GLN A 79 14.50 -17.89 -1.66
CA GLN A 79 15.62 -18.04 -2.59
C GLN A 79 16.71 -18.98 -2.05
N VAL A 80 16.96 -18.94 -0.73
CA VAL A 80 18.12 -19.60 -0.11
C VAL A 80 17.83 -21.05 0.32
N ILE A 81 16.66 -21.33 0.91
CA ILE A 81 16.47 -22.57 1.69
C ILE A 81 15.74 -23.66 0.90
N THR A 82 14.94 -23.31 -0.11
CA THR A 82 14.28 -24.18 -1.10
C THR A 82 13.49 -23.22 -1.98
N ALA A 83 13.45 -23.42 -3.31
CA ALA A 83 12.64 -22.64 -4.27
C ALA A 83 11.11 -22.80 -4.02
N ASP A 84 10.66 -22.43 -2.83
CA ASP A 84 9.28 -22.55 -2.37
C ASP A 84 8.49 -21.35 -2.88
N ALA A 85 7.78 -21.58 -3.99
CA ALA A 85 6.90 -20.61 -4.61
C ALA A 85 5.83 -20.06 -3.64
N ARG A 86 5.46 -20.80 -2.59
CA ARG A 86 4.49 -20.34 -1.57
C ARG A 86 5.09 -19.23 -0.72
N LEU A 87 6.33 -19.41 -0.27
CA LEU A 87 7.02 -18.43 0.56
C LEU A 87 7.32 -17.15 -0.25
N LYS A 88 7.70 -17.30 -1.53
CA LYS A 88 7.86 -16.18 -2.47
C LYS A 88 6.58 -15.36 -2.61
N SER A 89 5.46 -16.01 -2.94
CA SER A 89 4.18 -15.32 -3.14
C SER A 89 3.73 -14.61 -1.85
N ARG A 90 3.86 -15.27 -0.69
CA ARG A 90 3.53 -14.67 0.61
C ARG A 90 4.38 -13.42 0.90
N GLY A 91 5.69 -13.50 0.70
CA GLY A 91 6.59 -12.35 0.91
C GLY A 91 6.24 -11.16 0.02
N LEU A 92 5.86 -11.40 -1.24
CA LEU A 92 5.36 -10.35 -2.15
C LEU A 92 4.08 -9.68 -1.62
N TRP A 93 3.12 -10.46 -1.12
CA TRP A 93 1.89 -9.92 -0.53
C TRP A 93 2.16 -9.11 0.74
N GLU A 94 3.17 -9.47 1.53
CA GLU A 94 3.58 -8.69 2.69
C GLU A 94 4.19 -7.35 2.28
N ILE A 95 5.09 -7.34 1.30
CA ILE A 95 5.64 -6.09 0.76
C ILE A 95 4.52 -5.21 0.20
N TYR A 96 3.58 -5.80 -0.57
CA TYR A 96 2.41 -5.10 -1.07
C TYR A 96 1.61 -4.42 0.05
N SER A 97 1.37 -5.13 1.16
CA SER A 97 0.67 -4.55 2.31
C SER A 97 1.41 -3.38 2.96
N GLY A 98 2.75 -3.45 2.99
CA GLY A 98 3.60 -2.35 3.47
C GLY A 98 3.53 -1.13 2.56
N VAL A 99 3.53 -1.32 1.24
CA VAL A 99 3.35 -0.24 0.26
C VAL A 99 1.98 0.41 0.41
N VAL A 100 0.91 -0.38 0.58
CA VAL A 100 -0.44 0.15 0.82
C VAL A 100 -0.48 0.99 2.10
N LEU A 101 0.15 0.53 3.18
CA LEU A 101 0.22 1.28 4.43
C LEU A 101 1.00 2.59 4.28
N LEU A 102 2.12 2.56 3.55
CA LEU A 102 2.93 3.73 3.23
C LEU A 102 2.13 4.76 2.40
N VAL A 103 1.47 4.33 1.34
CA VAL A 103 0.61 5.19 0.52
C VAL A 103 -0.55 5.75 1.36
N ALA A 104 -1.16 4.93 2.22
CA ALA A 104 -2.22 5.38 3.12
C ALA A 104 -1.73 6.40 4.17
N LEU A 105 -0.44 6.42 4.53
CA LEU A 105 0.15 7.47 5.36
C LEU A 105 0.38 8.76 4.57
N LEU A 106 0.92 8.63 3.34
CA LEU A 106 1.28 9.76 2.48
C LEU A 106 0.08 10.50 1.90
N PHE A 107 -1.00 9.80 1.55
CA PHE A 107 -2.19 10.42 0.96
C PHE A 107 -2.93 11.33 1.92
N ARG A 108 -3.42 12.48 1.44
CA ARG A 108 -4.34 13.33 2.20
C ARG A 108 -5.67 12.63 2.49
N ALA A 109 -6.43 13.08 3.50
CA ALA A 109 -7.65 12.38 3.94
C ALA A 109 -8.71 12.24 2.86
N HIS A 110 -8.82 13.24 1.97
CA HIS A 110 -9.72 13.19 0.82
C HIS A 110 -9.32 12.15 -0.24
N ASN A 111 -8.05 11.74 -0.28
CA ASN A 111 -7.50 10.77 -1.23
C ASN A 111 -7.62 9.31 -0.73
N LEU A 112 -8.00 9.07 0.53
CA LEU A 112 -8.15 7.72 1.09
C LEU A 112 -9.33 6.93 0.54
N PRO A 113 -10.52 7.53 0.31
CA PRO A 113 -11.61 6.84 -0.38
C PRO A 113 -11.19 6.36 -1.77
N VAL A 114 -10.43 7.18 -2.50
CA VAL A 114 -9.88 6.85 -3.83
C VAL A 114 -8.97 5.61 -3.74
N LEU A 115 -8.03 5.59 -2.78
CA LEU A 115 -7.22 4.40 -2.50
C LEU A 115 -8.07 3.17 -2.15
N CYS A 116 -9.08 3.33 -1.31
CA CYS A 116 -9.99 2.24 -0.93
C CYS A 116 -10.73 1.67 -2.15
N CYS A 117 -11.26 2.52 -3.03
CA CYS A 117 -11.90 2.11 -4.28
C CYS A 117 -10.93 1.37 -5.18
N CYS A 118 -9.69 1.85 -5.30
CA CYS A 118 -8.65 1.19 -6.08
C CYS A 118 -8.37 -0.24 -5.61
N LEU A 119 -8.18 -0.46 -4.29
CA LEU A 119 -7.98 -1.79 -3.72
C LEU A 119 -9.20 -2.70 -3.90
N LEU A 120 -10.41 -2.13 -3.85
CA LEU A 120 -11.65 -2.86 -4.09
C LEU A 120 -11.73 -3.32 -5.55
N VAL A 121 -11.46 -2.44 -6.51
CA VAL A 121 -11.42 -2.80 -7.94
C VAL A 121 -10.37 -3.88 -8.19
N GLN A 122 -9.16 -3.75 -7.66
CA GLN A 122 -8.13 -4.80 -7.79
C GLN A 122 -8.59 -6.15 -7.24
N SER A 123 -9.24 -6.16 -6.07
CA SER A 123 -9.76 -7.37 -5.44
C SER A 123 -10.88 -8.01 -6.26
N LEU A 124 -11.80 -7.21 -6.80
CA LEU A 124 -12.90 -7.67 -7.64
C LEU A 124 -12.39 -8.22 -8.98
N MET A 125 -11.49 -7.49 -9.65
CA MET A 125 -10.87 -7.92 -10.91
C MET A 125 -10.15 -9.25 -10.74
N ALA A 126 -9.36 -9.40 -9.67
CA ALA A 126 -8.63 -10.64 -9.40
C ALA A 126 -9.52 -11.84 -9.08
N GLN A 127 -10.63 -11.63 -8.36
CA GLN A 127 -11.51 -12.74 -7.97
C GLN A 127 -12.51 -13.12 -9.06
N PHE A 128 -13.10 -12.14 -9.74
CA PHE A 128 -14.22 -12.36 -10.64
C PHE A 128 -13.85 -12.37 -12.12
N ILE A 129 -12.82 -11.61 -12.53
CA ILE A 129 -12.52 -11.41 -13.96
C ILE A 129 -11.32 -12.25 -14.35
N TRP A 130 -10.14 -11.99 -13.81
CA TRP A 130 -8.91 -12.68 -14.26
C TRP A 130 -8.93 -14.17 -13.95
N LYS A 131 -9.45 -14.57 -12.77
CA LYS A 131 -9.52 -15.99 -12.40
C LYS A 131 -10.58 -16.78 -13.18
N LYS A 132 -11.68 -16.13 -13.62
CA LYS A 132 -12.76 -16.83 -14.35
C LYS A 132 -12.56 -16.86 -15.85
N LEU A 133 -11.92 -15.83 -16.42
CA LEU A 133 -11.89 -15.63 -17.87
C LEU A 133 -10.60 -16.13 -18.52
N HIS A 134 -9.66 -16.70 -17.75
CA HIS A 134 -8.38 -17.26 -18.22
C HIS A 134 -7.64 -16.34 -19.20
N TYR A 135 -7.57 -15.05 -18.87
CA TYR A 135 -6.85 -14.09 -19.68
C TYR A 135 -5.34 -14.37 -19.70
N ASP A 136 -4.72 -14.12 -20.84
CA ASP A 136 -3.28 -14.26 -20.99
C ASP A 136 -2.52 -13.24 -20.10
N ALA A 137 -1.27 -13.58 -19.75
CA ALA A 137 -0.41 -12.75 -18.92
C ALA A 137 -0.19 -11.36 -19.55
N ALA A 138 -0.08 -11.26 -20.88
CA ALA A 138 0.09 -9.98 -21.56
C ALA A 138 -1.16 -9.09 -21.42
N GLN A 139 -2.35 -9.66 -21.63
CA GLN A 139 -3.63 -8.94 -21.48
C GLN A 139 -3.83 -8.45 -20.05
N THR A 140 -3.52 -9.30 -19.06
CA THR A 140 -3.59 -8.95 -17.65
C THR A 140 -2.64 -7.80 -17.32
N THR A 141 -1.43 -7.81 -17.88
CA THR A 141 -0.42 -6.75 -17.70
C THR A 141 -0.89 -5.41 -18.29
N ILE A 142 -1.42 -5.42 -19.51
CA ILE A 142 -1.94 -4.21 -20.18
C ILE A 142 -3.07 -3.59 -19.35
N MET A 143 -4.00 -4.41 -18.84
CA MET A 143 -5.08 -3.93 -17.98
C MET A 143 -4.54 -3.31 -16.68
N HIS A 144 -3.57 -3.96 -16.01
CA HIS A 144 -2.97 -3.39 -14.80
C HIS A 144 -2.27 -2.06 -15.07
N TYR A 145 -1.59 -1.93 -16.22
CA TYR A 145 -0.97 -0.66 -16.62
C TYR A 145 -2.02 0.43 -16.83
N TRP A 146 -3.09 0.15 -17.58
CA TRP A 146 -4.19 1.09 -17.81
C TRP A 146 -4.87 1.54 -16.54
N PHE A 147 -5.20 0.61 -15.63
CA PHE A 147 -5.80 0.97 -14.35
C PHE A 147 -4.83 1.73 -13.43
N GLY A 148 -3.53 1.42 -13.48
CA GLY A 148 -2.50 2.19 -12.79
C GLY A 148 -2.48 3.66 -13.25
N GLN A 149 -2.54 3.88 -14.56
CA GLN A 149 -2.63 5.22 -15.15
C GLN A 149 -3.97 5.90 -14.82
N ALA A 150 -5.10 5.19 -14.93
CA ALA A 150 -6.40 5.75 -14.58
C ALA A 150 -6.44 6.22 -13.12
N PHE A 151 -5.86 5.43 -12.21
CA PHE A 151 -5.78 5.78 -10.80
C PHE A 151 -4.81 6.94 -10.53
N PHE A 152 -3.72 7.07 -11.29
CA PHE A 152 -2.84 8.25 -11.25
C PHE A 152 -3.63 9.55 -11.50
N TYR A 153 -4.42 9.59 -12.57
CA TYR A 153 -5.23 10.76 -12.92
C TYR A 153 -6.41 10.97 -11.96
N PHE A 154 -7.04 9.89 -11.48
CA PHE A 154 -8.17 9.99 -10.54
C PHE A 154 -7.75 10.58 -9.18
N GLN A 155 -6.47 10.53 -8.85
CA GLN A 155 -5.89 11.20 -7.68
C GLN A 155 -5.71 12.72 -7.87
N GLY A 156 -5.99 13.25 -9.05
CA GLY A 156 -5.76 14.64 -9.42
C GLY A 156 -4.34 14.94 -9.92
N ASN A 157 -3.52 13.91 -10.15
CA ASN A 157 -2.20 14.11 -10.77
C ASN A 157 -2.32 14.36 -12.27
N SER A 158 -1.28 14.96 -12.84
CA SER A 158 -1.15 15.20 -14.28
C SER A 158 0.31 15.03 -14.72
N ASN A 159 0.57 15.21 -16.03
CA ASN A 159 1.95 15.24 -16.55
C ASN A 159 2.66 16.58 -16.27
N SER A 160 2.05 17.48 -15.50
CA SER A 160 2.66 18.74 -15.10
C SER A 160 3.28 18.64 -13.71
N ILE A 161 4.50 19.18 -13.56
CA ILE A 161 5.20 19.28 -12.27
C ILE A 161 4.39 20.08 -11.23
N ALA A 162 3.48 20.96 -11.67
CA ALA A 162 2.61 21.74 -10.79
C ALA A 162 1.63 20.89 -9.97
N THR A 163 1.34 19.65 -10.41
CA THR A 163 0.45 18.74 -9.68
C THR A 163 1.16 17.89 -8.63
N VAL A 164 2.49 17.97 -8.55
CA VAL A 164 3.29 17.23 -7.57
C VAL A 164 3.15 17.87 -6.19
N ASP A 165 2.53 17.15 -5.24
CA ASP A 165 2.39 17.63 -3.86
C ASP A 165 3.67 17.40 -3.05
N ILE A 166 4.53 18.42 -3.01
CA ILE A 166 5.81 18.40 -2.28
C ILE A 166 5.58 18.33 -0.75
N SER A 167 4.43 18.79 -0.25
CA SER A 167 4.15 18.79 1.20
C SER A 167 4.14 17.39 1.81
N VAL A 168 3.81 16.38 1.00
CA VAL A 168 3.83 14.96 1.38
C VAL A 168 5.24 14.44 1.67
N GLY A 169 6.25 15.06 1.04
CA GLY A 169 7.65 14.74 1.27
C GLY A 169 8.13 15.02 2.70
N PHE A 170 7.40 15.86 3.45
CA PHE A 170 7.75 16.26 4.81
C PHE A 170 7.05 15.45 5.91
N VAL A 171 6.22 14.48 5.56
CA VAL A 171 5.46 13.68 6.53
C VAL A 171 6.44 12.91 7.44
N GLY A 172 6.47 13.26 8.73
CA GLY A 172 7.33 12.62 9.72
C GLY A 172 8.77 13.16 9.85
N LEU A 173 9.13 14.18 9.06
CA LEU A 173 10.41 14.88 9.14
C LEU A 173 10.27 16.17 9.97
N GLU A 174 11.26 16.46 10.82
CA GLU A 174 11.33 17.72 11.60
C GLU A 174 12.18 18.78 10.92
N SER A 175 13.15 18.32 10.13
CA SER A 175 14.06 19.15 9.35
C SER A 175 14.07 18.68 7.90
N TYR A 176 14.28 19.59 6.98
CA TYR A 176 14.39 19.26 5.57
C TYR A 176 15.63 18.38 5.34
N VAL A 177 15.41 17.20 4.77
CA VAL A 177 16.45 16.34 4.24
C VAL A 177 16.03 16.00 2.83
N GLU A 178 16.86 16.35 1.86
CA GLU A 178 16.52 16.31 0.43
C GLU A 178 16.10 14.91 -0.03
N ALA A 179 16.95 13.91 0.25
CA ALA A 179 16.74 12.56 -0.27
C ALA A 179 15.43 11.90 0.20
N PRO A 180 15.09 11.87 1.51
CA PRO A 180 13.80 11.35 1.96
C PRO A 180 12.61 12.15 1.44
N ALA A 181 12.72 13.48 1.38
CA ALA A 181 11.62 14.33 0.92
C ALA A 181 11.29 14.05 -0.56
N VAL A 182 12.30 14.03 -1.43
CA VAL A 182 12.14 13.71 -2.85
C VAL A 182 11.56 12.31 -3.03
N PHE A 183 12.07 11.32 -2.28
CA PHE A 183 11.60 9.94 -2.37
C PHE A 183 10.12 9.80 -1.97
N LEU A 184 9.72 10.37 -0.83
CA LEU A 184 8.34 10.31 -0.36
C LEU A 184 7.38 11.07 -1.27
N THR A 185 7.79 12.22 -1.82
CA THR A 185 7.02 12.95 -2.82
C THR A 185 6.84 12.11 -4.08
N ALA A 186 7.92 11.54 -4.63
CA ALA A 186 7.83 10.67 -5.81
C ALA A 186 6.93 9.45 -5.58
N LEU A 187 7.05 8.81 -4.42
CA LEU A 187 6.20 7.68 -4.03
C LEU A 187 4.72 8.08 -3.95
N SER A 188 4.39 9.25 -3.42
CA SER A 188 3.01 9.74 -3.37
C SER A 188 2.48 10.05 -4.77
N THR A 189 3.28 10.68 -5.62
CA THR A 189 2.88 11.03 -7.00
C THR A 189 2.64 9.79 -7.85
N TYR A 190 3.54 8.81 -7.79
CA TYR A 190 3.46 7.57 -8.59
C TYR A 190 2.84 6.40 -7.82
N ALA A 191 2.17 6.65 -6.69
CA ALA A 191 1.53 5.64 -5.87
C ALA A 191 0.58 4.75 -6.69
N GLY A 192 -0.11 5.34 -7.67
CA GLY A 192 -1.09 4.60 -8.45
C GLY A 192 -0.49 3.50 -9.32
N PRO A 193 0.38 3.84 -10.30
CA PRO A 193 1.09 2.86 -11.10
C PRO A 193 1.89 1.87 -10.23
N LEU A 194 2.49 2.34 -9.13
CA LEU A 194 3.24 1.49 -8.20
C LEU A 194 2.36 0.41 -7.54
N LEU A 195 1.18 0.78 -7.04
CA LEU A 195 0.24 -0.16 -6.42
C LEU A 195 -0.28 -1.21 -7.43
N TRP A 196 -0.57 -0.79 -8.66
CA TRP A 196 -1.03 -1.72 -9.70
C TRP A 196 0.07 -2.64 -10.19
N ALA A 197 1.31 -2.15 -10.36
CA ALA A 197 2.45 -2.96 -10.74
C ALA A 197 2.81 -3.98 -9.65
N SER A 198 2.83 -3.57 -8.38
CA SER A 198 3.08 -4.49 -7.26
C SER A 198 1.97 -5.55 -7.12
N HIS A 199 0.71 -5.17 -7.33
CA HIS A 199 -0.40 -6.13 -7.39
C HIS A 199 -0.26 -7.13 -8.54
N LEU A 200 0.12 -6.68 -9.74
CA LEU A 200 0.37 -7.56 -10.90
C LEU A 200 1.43 -8.62 -10.58
N ILE A 201 2.56 -8.21 -9.99
CA ILE A 201 3.65 -9.13 -9.61
C ILE A 201 3.14 -10.16 -8.59
N CYS A 202 2.36 -9.72 -7.60
CA CYS A 202 1.74 -10.61 -6.61
C CYS A 202 0.76 -11.60 -7.26
N TYR A 203 -0.04 -11.14 -8.21
CA TYR A 203 -1.03 -11.93 -8.94
C TYR A 203 -0.35 -12.99 -9.82
N LEU A 204 0.56 -12.59 -10.70
CA LEU A 204 1.29 -13.50 -11.58
C LEU A 204 2.10 -14.54 -10.79
N SER A 205 2.73 -14.13 -9.68
CA SER A 205 3.42 -15.08 -8.81
C SER A 205 2.47 -16.07 -8.12
N SER A 206 1.23 -15.68 -7.86
CA SER A 206 0.20 -16.57 -7.30
C SER A 206 -0.36 -17.53 -8.36
N GLU A 207 -0.44 -17.10 -9.62
CA GLU A 207 -0.94 -17.93 -10.72
C GLU A 207 0.12 -18.94 -11.19
N ASN A 208 1.39 -18.55 -11.22
CA ASN A 208 2.45 -19.50 -11.54
C ASN A 208 2.50 -20.67 -10.52
N ARG A 209 2.02 -20.43 -9.28
CA ARG A 209 1.83 -21.47 -8.27
C ARG A 209 0.69 -22.43 -8.62
N SER A 210 -0.47 -21.96 -9.07
CA SER A 210 -1.61 -22.85 -9.38
C SER A 210 -1.25 -23.80 -10.52
N VAL A 211 -0.54 -23.32 -11.53
CA VAL A 211 -0.01 -24.14 -12.63
C VAL A 211 0.98 -25.20 -12.12
N THR A 212 1.97 -24.79 -11.31
CA THR A 212 3.02 -25.72 -10.81
C THR A 212 2.47 -26.81 -9.88
N VAL A 213 1.38 -26.54 -9.15
CA VAL A 213 0.72 -27.54 -8.31
C VAL A 213 -0.07 -28.54 -9.16
N HIS A 214 -0.72 -28.08 -10.23
CA HIS A 214 -1.52 -28.93 -11.09
C HIS A 214 -0.67 -29.86 -11.97
N SER A 215 0.55 -29.45 -12.34
CA SER A 215 1.48 -30.29 -13.11
C SER A 215 2.21 -31.38 -12.30
N ARG A 216 2.02 -31.42 -10.97
CA ARG A 216 2.59 -32.44 -10.07
C ARG A 216 1.58 -33.50 -9.61
N GLN A 217 0.32 -33.41 -10.06
CA GLN A 217 -0.71 -34.44 -9.87
C GLN A 217 -0.90 -35.19 -11.19
#